data_AF-A0A7X7LN43-F1
#
_entry.id   AF-A0A7X7LN43-F1
#
_cell.length_a   1.000
_cell.length_b   1.000
_cell.length_c   1.000
_cell.angle_alpha   90.00
_cell.angle_beta   90.00
_cell.angle_gamma   90.00
#
_symmetry.space_group_name_H-M   'P 1'
#
loop_
_entity.id
_entity.type
_entity.pdbx_description
1 polymer ?
#
loop_
_entity_poly.entity_id
_entity_poly.type
_entity_poly.pdbx_seq_one_letter_code
_entity_poly.pdbx_strand_id
1 'polypeptide(L)'
;MEKIKYTTLLFDFYGPLLTEKQQRVINLYYENDFSFTEIAEQLNISRQAVYDLLKRAVALLEEYEARLHLVKKFSRTQQELQAVYSLLNQEEGLDRQDVAQAVKIIRTVLESD
;
A
#
# COMPACT_ATOMS: atom_id res chain seq x y z
N MET A 1 13.13 3.24 3.98
CA MET A 1 12.35 3.38 2.74
C MET A 1 11.19 2.39 2.67
N GLU A 2 11.38 1.10 2.97
CA GLU A 2 10.30 0.10 2.89
C GLU A 2 9.08 0.40 3.77
N LYS A 3 9.31 0.81 5.02
CA LYS A 3 8.21 1.17 5.93
C LYS A 3 7.38 2.37 5.45
N ILE A 4 8.04 3.36 4.83
CA ILE A 4 7.34 4.53 4.28
C ILE A 4 6.46 4.10 3.10
N LYS A 5 7.02 3.35 2.14
CA LYS A 5 6.24 2.81 1.01
C LYS A 5 5.05 1.96 1.46
N TYR A 6 5.26 1.12 2.48
CA TYR A 6 4.18 0.31 3.06
C TYR A 6 3.08 1.17 3.68
N THR A 7 3.44 2.18 4.48
CA THR A 7 2.45 3.09 5.07
C THR A 7 1.70 3.90 4.02
N THR A 8 2.36 4.38 2.96
CA THR A 8 1.72 5.04 1.83
C THR A 8 0.70 4.11 1.16
N LEU A 9 1.07 2.87 0.88
CA LEU A 9 0.17 1.89 0.28
C LEU A 9 -1.03 1.58 1.20
N LEU A 10 -0.82 1.47 2.52
CA LEU A 10 -1.94 1.34 3.46
C LEU A 10 -2.87 2.55 3.41
N PHE A 11 -2.30 3.76 3.30
CA PHE A 11 -3.08 4.98 3.21
C PHE A 11 -3.88 5.08 1.91
N ASP A 12 -3.36 4.61 0.77
CA ASP A 12 -4.11 4.57 -0.49
C ASP A 12 -5.38 3.70 -0.38
N PHE A 13 -5.33 2.62 0.41
CA PHE A 13 -6.45 1.69 0.59
C PHE A 13 -7.41 2.12 1.71
N TYR A 14 -6.87 2.64 2.82
CA TYR A 14 -7.63 2.85 4.06
C TYR A 14 -7.69 4.31 4.50
N GLY A 15 -7.01 5.22 3.81
CA GLY A 15 -6.99 6.67 4.08
C GLY A 15 -8.40 7.28 4.23
N PRO A 16 -9.37 6.94 3.36
CA PRO A 16 -10.75 7.42 3.51
C PRO A 16 -11.45 7.02 4.82
N LEU A 17 -10.97 6.02 5.55
CA LEU A 17 -11.51 5.58 6.84
C LEU A 17 -10.98 6.41 8.02
N LEU A 18 -9.92 7.18 7.80
CA LEU A 18 -9.35 8.07 8.81
C LEU A 18 -10.16 9.36 8.91
N THR A 19 -10.04 10.05 10.04
CA THR A 19 -10.58 11.42 10.18
C THR A 19 -9.84 12.40 9.27
N GLU A 20 -10.50 13.48 8.84
CA GLU A 20 -9.88 14.52 8.00
C GLU A 20 -8.56 15.05 8.58
N LYS A 21 -8.49 15.20 9.90
CA LYS A 21 -7.27 15.67 10.59
C LYS A 21 -6.12 14.67 10.47
N GLN A 22 -6.41 13.36 10.55
CA GLN A 22 -5.41 12.30 10.39
C GLN A 22 -4.94 12.20 8.94
N GLN A 23 -5.87 12.23 7.99
CA GLN A 23 -5.55 12.25 6.55
C GLN A 23 -4.64 13.43 6.22
N ARG A 24 -4.97 14.61 6.71
CA ARG A 24 -4.19 15.82 6.44
C ARG A 24 -2.78 15.76 7.02
N VAL A 25 -2.60 15.21 8.22
CA VAL A 25 -1.26 15.00 8.80
C VAL A 25 -0.45 14.00 8.00
N ILE A 26 -1.07 12.90 7.53
CA ILE A 26 -0.40 11.91 6.68
C ILE A 26 0.01 12.53 5.34
N ASN A 27 -0.87 13.23 4.64
CA ASN A 27 -0.55 13.84 3.34
C ASN A 27 0.59 14.83 3.46
N LEU A 28 0.53 15.73 4.44
CA LEU A 28 1.59 16.72 4.63
C LEU A 28 2.95 16.06 4.90
N TYR A 29 2.96 14.97 5.66
CA TYR A 29 4.21 14.28 6.01
C TYR A 29 4.74 13.39 4.88
N TYR A 30 3.89 12.58 4.24
CA TYR A 30 4.30 11.55 3.30
C TYR A 30 4.24 11.98 1.82
N GLU A 31 3.36 12.91 1.45
CA GLU A 31 3.21 13.39 0.07
C GLU A 31 3.89 14.76 -0.15
N ASN A 32 3.86 15.63 0.85
CA ASN A 32 4.42 16.98 0.75
C ASN A 32 5.80 17.14 1.40
N ASP A 33 6.35 16.09 2.02
CA ASP A 33 7.64 16.10 2.72
C ASP A 33 7.77 17.17 3.83
N PHE A 34 6.65 17.58 4.44
CA PHE A 34 6.69 18.55 5.54
C PHE A 34 7.27 17.92 6.81
N SER A 35 8.10 18.69 7.51
CA SER A 35 8.55 18.36 8.86
C SER A 35 7.42 18.48 9.88
N PHE A 36 7.58 17.84 11.04
CA PHE A 36 6.60 17.97 12.14
C PHE A 36 6.43 19.41 12.63
N THR A 37 7.44 20.26 12.47
CA THR A 37 7.36 21.68 12.82
C THR A 37 6.46 22.43 11.83
N GLU A 38 6.67 22.23 10.52
CA GLU A 38 5.84 22.86 9.47
C GLU A 38 4.38 22.41 9.56
N ILE A 39 4.14 21.12 9.85
CA ILE A 39 2.78 20.60 10.07
C ILE A 39 2.15 21.20 11.33
N ALA A 40 2.92 21.34 12.41
CA ALA A 40 2.45 21.92 13.66
C ALA A 40 2.03 23.38 13.48
N GLU A 41 2.84 24.17 12.77
CA GLU A 41 2.53 25.55 12.40
C GLU A 41 1.28 25.64 11.52
N GLN A 42 1.21 24.83 10.46
CA GLN A 42 0.09 24.86 9.53
C GLN A 42 -1.25 24.44 10.17
N LEU A 43 -1.22 23.48 11.09
CA LEU A 43 -2.42 22.98 11.77
C LEU A 43 -2.68 23.67 13.11
N ASN A 44 -1.85 24.64 13.50
CA ASN A 44 -1.88 25.35 14.78
C ASN A 44 -1.98 24.40 15.99
N ILE A 45 -1.13 23.38 16.01
CA ILE A 45 -1.02 22.39 17.10
C ILE A 45 0.44 22.23 17.53
N SER A 46 0.68 21.54 18.65
CA SER A 46 2.06 21.26 19.07
C SER A 46 2.72 20.20 18.17
N ARG A 47 4.06 20.27 18.04
CA ARG A 47 4.86 19.23 17.37
C ARG A 47 4.61 17.83 17.95
N GLN A 48 4.38 17.74 19.26
CA GLN A 48 4.03 16.48 19.92
C GLN A 48 2.66 15.96 19.46
N ALA A 49 1.67 16.86 19.33
CA ALA A 49 0.35 16.48 18.84
C ALA A 49 0.40 15.97 17.39
N VAL A 50 1.26 16.53 16.53
CA VAL A 50 1.51 16.02 15.17
C VAL A 50 2.03 14.58 15.23
N TYR A 51 3.06 14.33 16.03
CA TYR A 51 3.64 13.00 16.19
C TYR A 51 2.60 11.97 16.68
N ASP A 52 1.82 12.33 17.70
CA ASP A 52 0.79 11.46 18.26
C ASP A 52 -0.38 11.22 17.29
N LEU A 53 -0.74 12.22 16.47
CA LEU A 53 -1.73 12.07 15.40
C LEU A 53 -1.24 11.11 14.32
N LEU A 54 -0.02 11.31 13.82
CA LEU A 54 0.59 10.48 12.80
C LEU A 54 0.71 9.03 13.27
N LYS A 55 1.25 8.81 14.48
CA LYS A 55 1.41 7.48 15.07
C LYS A 55 0.08 6.74 15.21
N ARG A 56 -0.98 7.43 15.68
CA ARG A 56 -2.32 6.83 15.80
C ARG A 56 -2.95 6.54 14.45
N ALA A 57 -2.77 7.42 13.47
CA ALA A 57 -3.28 7.21 12.12
C ALA A 57 -2.64 5.96 11.48
N VAL A 58 -1.31 5.82 11.57
CA VAL A 58 -0.61 4.63 11.07
C VAL A 58 -1.06 3.35 11.78
N ALA A 59 -1.24 3.39 13.11
CA ALA A 59 -1.73 2.23 13.86
C ALA A 59 -3.15 1.79 13.42
N LEU A 60 -4.04 2.75 13.11
CA LEU A 60 -5.37 2.44 12.58
C LEU A 60 -5.29 1.81 11.18
N LEU A 61 -4.44 2.33 10.30
CA LEU A 61 -4.21 1.75 8.98
C LEU A 61 -3.70 0.30 9.07
N GLU A 62 -2.76 0.03 9.99
CA GLU A 62 -2.26 -1.31 10.25
C GLU A 62 -3.35 -2.23 10.83
N GLU A 63 -4.23 -1.71 11.70
CA GLU A 63 -5.38 -2.46 12.24
C GLU A 63 -6.39 -2.82 11.15
N TYR A 64 -6.67 -1.90 10.22
CA TYR A 64 -7.53 -2.17 9.07
C TYR A 64 -6.93 -3.26 8.19
N GLU A 65 -5.63 -3.21 7.90
CA GLU A 65 -4.96 -4.27 7.14
C GLU A 65 -4.96 -5.61 7.86
N ALA A 66 -4.79 -5.63 9.17
CA ALA A 66 -4.85 -6.85 9.96
C ALA A 66 -6.24 -7.52 9.92
N ARG A 67 -7.30 -6.76 9.61
CA ARG A 67 -8.69 -7.26 9.53
C ARG A 67 -9.13 -7.56 8.10
N LEU A 68 -8.75 -6.71 7.16
CA LEU A 68 -9.28 -6.71 5.79
C LEU A 68 -8.32 -7.33 4.78
N HIS A 69 -7.01 -7.28 5.06
CA HIS A 69 -5.96 -7.86 4.23
C HIS A 69 -5.95 -7.38 2.77
N LEU A 70 -6.47 -6.18 2.47
CA LEU A 70 -6.60 -5.70 1.10
C LEU A 70 -5.24 -5.45 0.46
N VAL A 71 -4.30 -4.85 1.18
CA VAL A 71 -2.95 -4.59 0.66
C VAL A 71 -2.20 -5.90 0.45
N LYS A 72 -2.35 -6.87 1.35
CA LYS A 72 -1.77 -8.21 1.18
C LYS A 72 -2.35 -8.92 -0.04
N LYS A 73 -3.68 -8.92 -0.21
CA LYS A 73 -4.36 -9.52 -1.38
C LYS A 73 -3.88 -8.84 -2.67
N PHE A 74 -3.90 -7.51 -2.71
CA PHE A 74 -3.41 -6.73 -3.85
C PHE A 74 -1.96 -7.05 -4.20
N SER A 75 -1.06 -7.03 -3.21
CA SER A 75 0.37 -7.31 -3.42
C SER A 75 0.59 -8.72 -3.97
N ARG A 76 -0.16 -9.70 -3.46
CA ARG A 76 -0.11 -11.08 -3.96
C ARG A 76 -0.55 -11.17 -5.42
N THR A 77 -1.68 -10.55 -5.76
CA THR A 77 -2.17 -10.52 -7.15
C THR A 77 -1.15 -9.85 -8.07
N GLN A 78 -0.52 -8.75 -7.63
CA GLN A 78 0.51 -8.08 -8.40
C GLN A 78 1.73 -8.98 -8.66
N GLN A 79 2.17 -9.75 -7.66
CA GLN A 79 3.27 -10.71 -7.80
C GLN A 79 2.91 -11.86 -8.76
N GLU A 80 1.70 -12.40 -8.65
CA GLU A 80 1.21 -13.46 -9.54
C GLU A 80 1.14 -12.97 -10.99
N LEU A 81 0.64 -11.76 -11.23
CA LEU A 81 0.62 -11.13 -12.56
C LEU A 81 2.02 -10.83 -13.09
N GLN A 82 2.95 -10.36 -12.25
CA GLN A 82 4.33 -10.14 -12.64
C GLN A 82 5.02 -11.44 -13.06
N ALA A 83 4.75 -12.54 -12.35
CA ALA A 83 5.27 -13.86 -12.71
C ALA A 83 4.74 -14.31 -14.07
N VAL A 84 3.44 -14.11 -14.34
CA VAL A 84 2.84 -14.37 -15.66
C VAL A 84 3.50 -13.52 -16.74
N TYR A 85 3.66 -12.21 -16.51
CA TYR A 85 4.30 -11.32 -17.47
C TYR A 85 5.73 -11.79 -17.82
N SER A 86 6.53 -12.12 -16.80
CA SER A 86 7.90 -12.61 -17.01
C SER A 86 7.94 -13.93 -17.79
N LEU A 87 7.01 -14.86 -17.54
CA LEU A 87 6.89 -16.11 -18.28
C LEU A 87 6.50 -15.87 -19.76
N LEU A 88 5.66 -14.88 -20.02
CA LEU A 88 5.18 -14.61 -21.38
C LEU A 88 6.13 -13.73 -22.21
N ASN A 89 7.00 -12.96 -21.56
CA ASN A 89 7.87 -11.96 -22.20
C ASN A 89 9.36 -12.38 -22.23
N GLN A 90 9.63 -13.69 -22.29
CA GLN A 90 10.98 -14.23 -22.32
C GLN A 90 11.58 -14.25 -23.74
N GLU A 91 12.88 -13.95 -23.84
CA GLU A 91 13.60 -13.77 -25.11
C GLU A 91 13.86 -15.07 -25.87
N GLU A 92 13.92 -16.21 -25.17
CA GLU A 92 14.21 -17.54 -25.74
C GLU A 92 13.01 -18.17 -26.47
N GLY A 93 11.89 -17.44 -26.55
CA GLY A 93 10.65 -17.90 -27.16
C GLY A 93 9.67 -18.50 -26.14
N LEU A 94 8.41 -18.63 -26.55
CA LEU A 94 7.32 -19.09 -25.69
C LEU A 94 6.98 -20.54 -26.00
N ASP A 95 7.09 -21.44 -25.02
CA ASP A 95 6.70 -22.84 -25.21
C ASP A 95 5.31 -23.16 -24.62
N ARG A 96 4.83 -24.38 -24.86
CA ARG A 96 3.50 -24.82 -24.41
C ARG A 96 3.42 -24.98 -22.88
N GLN A 97 4.54 -25.27 -22.22
CA GLN A 97 4.64 -25.41 -20.78
C GLN A 97 4.54 -24.03 -20.10
N ASP A 98 5.18 -23.01 -20.66
CA ASP A 98 5.09 -21.62 -20.16
C ASP A 98 3.66 -21.09 -20.21
N VAL A 99 2.97 -21.30 -21.34
CA VAL A 99 1.56 -20.94 -21.50
C VAL A 99 0.69 -21.69 -20.50
N ALA A 100 0.93 -22.99 -20.30
CA ALA A 100 0.19 -23.79 -19.33
C ALA A 100 0.40 -23.28 -17.89
N GLN A 101 1.62 -22.88 -17.55
CA GLN A 101 1.95 -22.31 -16.24
C GLN A 101 1.31 -20.94 -16.04
N ALA A 102 1.35 -20.06 -17.05
CA ALA A 102 0.68 -18.76 -17.02
C ALA A 102 -0.83 -18.91 -16.80
N VAL A 103 -1.49 -19.81 -17.54
CA VAL A 103 -2.94 -20.09 -17.38
C VAL A 103 -3.25 -20.61 -15.97
N LYS A 104 -2.39 -21.45 -15.40
CA LYS A 104 -2.56 -21.94 -14.02
C LYS A 104 -2.50 -20.81 -13.00
N ILE A 105 -1.52 -19.91 -13.11
CA ILE A 105 -1.39 -18.76 -12.22
C ILE A 105 -2.62 -17.85 -12.34
N ILE A 106 -3.04 -17.53 -13.57
CA ILE A 106 -4.25 -16.72 -13.82
C ILE A 106 -5.50 -17.37 -13.20
N ARG A 107 -5.66 -18.69 -13.31
CA ARG A 107 -6.78 -19.39 -12.67
C ARG A 107 -6.77 -19.21 -11.16
N THR A 108 -5.60 -19.34 -10.51
CA THR A 108 -5.47 -19.13 -9.07
C THR A 108 -5.82 -17.70 -8.65
N VAL A 109 -5.42 -16.69 -9.44
CA VAL A 109 -5.81 -15.29 -9.20
C VAL A 109 -7.32 -15.12 -9.27
N LEU A 110 -7.97 -15.70 -10.30
CA LEU A 110 -9.42 -15.57 -10.53
C LEU A 110 -10.28 -16.33 -9.51
N GLU A 111 -9.76 -17.38 -8.88
CA GLU A 111 -10.46 -18.17 -7.87
C GLU A 111 -10.24 -17.65 -6.43
N SER A 112 -9.40 -16.61 -6.26
CA SER A 112 -9.07 -16.04 -4.96
C SER A 112 -10.03 -14.90 -4.58
N ASP A 113 -11.28 -15.24 -4.22
CA ASP A 113 -12.22 -14.33 -3.54
C ASP A 113 -12.04 -14.37 -2.00
#